data_AF-A0A090RYR0-F1
#
_entry.id   AF-A0A090RYR0-F1
#
_cell.length_a   1.000
_cell.length_b   1.000
_cell.length_c   1.000
_cell.angle_alpha   90.00
_cell.angle_beta   90.00
_cell.angle_gamma   90.00
#
_symmetry.space_group_name_H-M   'P 1'
#
loop_
_entity.id
_entity.type
_entity.pdbx_description
1 polymer ?
#
loop_
_entity_poly.entity_id
_entity_poly.type
_entity_poly.pdbx_seq_one_letter_code
_entity_poly.pdbx_strand_id
1 'polypeptide(L)' 'MVTDNGNVILDVHGMQITDPKAMEDSINALAGVVTVGLFAHRGADVIITGTPEGAKIED' A
#
# COMPACT_ATOMS: atom_id res chain seq x y z
N MET A 1 17.71 -7.36 0.43
CA MET A 1 17.25 -6.42 -0.60
C MET A 1 17.41 -5.01 -0.03
N VAL A 2 17.79 -4.02 -0.85
CA VAL A 2 18.00 -2.63 -0.42
C VAL A 2 17.28 -1.72 -1.42
N THR A 3 16.55 -0.72 -0.93
CA THR A 3 15.87 0.27 -1.79
C THR A 3 16.85 1.23 -2.44
N ASP A 4 16.40 2.01 -3.42
CA ASP A 4 17.12 3.17 -3.96
C ASP A 4 17.54 4.18 -2.86
N ASN A 5 16.68 4.38 -1.87
CA ASN A 5 16.95 5.21 -0.70
C ASN A 5 17.82 4.54 0.38
N GLY A 6 18.38 3.35 0.12
CA GLY A 6 19.28 2.66 1.04
C GLY A 6 18.63 1.93 2.22
N ASN A 7 17.31 1.78 2.23
CA ASN A 7 16.57 1.14 3.33
C ASN A 7 16.34 -0.36 3.09
N VAL A 8 16.02 -1.09 4.15
CA VAL A 8 15.54 -2.48 4.08
C VAL A 8 14.02 -2.52 3.92
N ILE A 9 13.50 -3.63 3.38
CA ILE A 9 12.05 -3.89 3.28
C ILE A 9 11.70 -5.03 4.24
N LEU A 10 10.59 -4.88 4.96
CA LEU A 10 9.99 -5.91 5.79
C LEU A 10 8.64 -6.33 5.20
N ASP A 11 8.57 -7.53 4.63
CA ASP A 11 7.32 -8.12 4.14
C ASP A 11 6.59 -8.81 5.30
N VAL A 12 5.41 -8.28 5.66
CA VAL A 12 4.62 -8.80 6.79
C VAL A 12 3.49 -9.69 6.28
N HIS A 13 3.50 -10.96 6.67
CA HIS A 13 2.52 -11.96 6.25
C HIS A 13 1.44 -12.22 7.31
N GLY A 14 0.27 -12.70 6.88
CA GLY A 14 -0.79 -13.19 7.76
C GLY A 14 -1.62 -12.10 8.46
N MET A 15 -1.39 -10.82 8.15
CA MET A 15 -2.21 -9.74 8.68
C MET A 15 -3.57 -9.69 8.00
N GLN A 16 -4.62 -9.48 8.79
CA GLN A 16 -5.93 -9.06 8.30
C GLN A 16 -6.03 -7.55 8.43
N ILE A 17 -6.13 -6.86 7.31
CA ILE A 17 -6.19 -5.39 7.26
C ILE A 17 -7.67 -4.98 7.14
N THR A 18 -8.33 -4.81 8.28
CA THR A 18 -9.76 -4.48 8.36
C THR A 18 -10.03 -2.97 8.34
N ASP A 19 -9.10 -2.16 8.84
CA ASP A 19 -9.10 -0.70 8.73
C ASP A 19 -7.74 -0.25 8.17
N PRO A 20 -7.63 -0.09 6.84
CA PRO A 20 -6.35 0.21 6.19
C PRO A 20 -5.85 1.62 6.50
N LYS A 21 -6.74 2.59 6.78
CA LYS A 21 -6.34 3.98 7.10
C LYS A 21 -5.76 4.07 8.51
N ALA A 22 -6.45 3.49 9.50
CA ALA A 22 -5.94 3.48 10.87
C ALA A 22 -4.62 2.70 10.99
N MET A 23 -4.47 1.62 10.20
CA MET A 23 -3.23 0.87 10.12
C MET A 23 -2.10 1.65 9.45
N GLU A 24 -2.38 2.35 8.35
CA GLU A 24 -1.44 3.25 7.69
C GLU A 24 -0.93 4.32 8.67
N ASP A 25 -1.82 4.98 9.41
CA ASP A 25 -1.46 5.97 10.44
C ASP A 25 -0.56 5.37 11.53
N SER A 26 -0.94 4.18 12.02
CA SER A 26 -0.22 3.51 13.10
C SER A 26 1.20 3.13 12.70
N ILE A 27 1.40 2.63 11.48
CA ILE A 27 2.72 2.23 10.98
C ILE A 27 3.58 3.46 10.69
N ASN A 28 3.01 4.50 10.09
CA ASN A 28 3.71 5.76 9.82
C ASN A 28 4.19 6.46 11.11
N ALA A 29 3.55 6.22 12.26
CA ALA A 29 3.95 6.78 13.55
C ALA A 29 5.16 6.06 14.20
N LEU A 30 5.61 4.92 13.67
CA LEU A 30 6.72 4.16 14.24
C LEU A 30 8.07 4.76 13.83
N ALA A 31 8.91 5.13 14.81
CA ALA A 31 10.25 5.63 14.54
C ALA A 31 11.08 4.60 13.75
N GLY A 32 11.70 5.05 12.66
CA GLY A 32 12.47 4.20 11.75
C GLY A 32 11.69 3.63 10.57
N VAL A 33 10.35 3.71 10.58
CA VAL A 33 9.56 3.48 9.36
C VAL A 33 9.78 4.67 8.44
N VAL A 34 10.18 4.37 7.20
CA VAL A 34 10.31 5.36 6.13
C VAL A 34 9.01 5.51 5.37
N THR A 35 8.36 4.38 5.05
CA THR A 35 7.06 4.32 4.37
C THR A 35 6.40 2.97 4.63
N VAL A 36 5.08 2.91 4.50
CA VAL A 36 4.28 1.69 4.49
C VAL A 36 3.60 1.52 3.13
N GLY A 37 3.52 0.29 2.64
CA GLY A 37 2.86 -0.02 1.35
C GLY A 37 1.33 0.09 1.35
N LEU A 38 0.74 0.82 2.30
CA LEU A 38 -0.70 1.10 2.35
C LEU A 38 -0.97 2.47 1.76
N PHE A 39 -1.79 2.51 0.72
CA PHE A 39 -2.23 3.73 0.03
C PHE A 39 -3.71 3.97 0.35
N ALA A 40 -4.06 4.07 1.63
CA ALA A 40 -5.45 4.10 2.08
C ALA A 40 -5.96 5.52 2.28
N HIS A 41 -5.14 6.42 2.82
CA HIS A 41 -5.47 7.85 2.91
C HIS A 41 -5.57 8.51 1.55
N ARG A 42 -4.66 8.16 0.64
CA ARG A 42 -4.75 8.51 -0.78
C ARG A 42 -4.82 7.26 -1.66
N GLY A 43 -6.04 6.73 -1.77
CA GLY A 43 -6.38 5.64 -2.67
C GLY A 43 -6.37 6.06 -4.14
N ALA A 44 -6.63 5.09 -5.01
CA ALA A 44 -6.82 5.33 -6.43
C ALA A 44 -8.08 6.16 -6.67
N ASP A 45 -7.98 7.19 -7.51
CA ASP A 45 -9.12 7.97 -7.99
C ASP A 45 -9.80 7.32 -9.21
N VAL A 46 -9.08 6.46 -9.93
CA VAL A 46 -9.56 5.67 -11.07
C VAL A 46 -8.85 4.33 -11.06
N ILE A 47 -9.58 3.25 -11.32
CA ILE A 47 -9.05 1.88 -11.43
C ILE A 47 -9.16 1.45 -12.89
N ILE A 48 -8.02 1.06 -13.47
CA ILE A 48 -7.97 0.44 -14.80
C ILE A 48 -7.64 -1.04 -14.62
N THR A 49 -8.63 -1.90 -14.79
CA THR A 49 -8.51 -3.35 -14.62
C THR A 49 -8.36 -4.04 -15.97
N GLY A 50 -7.28 -4.81 -16.16
CA GLY A 50 -7.15 -5.70 -17.31
C GLY A 50 -8.06 -6.92 -17.17
N THR A 51 -9.04 -7.07 -18.07
CA THR A 51 -9.99 -8.20 -18.11
C THR A 51 -9.82 -8.99 -19.41
N PRO A 52 -10.31 -10.25 -19.50
CA PRO A 52 -10.30 -11.01 -20.76
C PRO A 52 -11.00 -10.29 -21.92
N GLU A 53 -11.96 -9.42 -21.62
CA GLU A 53 -12.72 -8.63 -22.60
C GLU A 53 -12.04 -7.30 -22.98
N GLY A 54 -10.94 -6.93 -22.31
CA GLY A 54 -10.21 -5.69 -22.52
C GLY A 54 -10.02 -4.87 -21.23
N ALA A 55 -9.61 -3.61 -21.39
CA ALA A 55 -9.45 -2.70 -20.24
C ALA A 55 -10.82 -2.22 -19.74
N LYS A 56 -11.09 -2.40 -18.44
CA LYS A 56 -12.23 -1.82 -17.74
C LYS A 56 -11.75 -0.61 -16.94
N ILE A 57 -12.43 0.53 -17.07
CA ILE A 57 -12.12 1.77 -16.36
C ILE A 57 -13.26 2.04 -15.38
N GLU A 58 -12.92 2.24 -14.11
CA GLU A 58 -13.86 2.54 -13.01
C GLU A 58 -13.37 3.79 -12.29
N ASP A 59 -14.23 4.80 -12.16
CA ASP A 59 -13.98 6.02 -11.37
C ASP A 59 -14.43 5.83 -9.90
#